data_AF-A0A0V0H6Y5-F1
#
_entry.id   AF-A0A0V0H6Y5-F1
#
_cell.length_a   1.000
_cell.length_b   1.000
_cell.length_c   1.000
_cell.angle_alpha   90.00
_cell.angle_beta   90.00
_cell.angle_gamma   90.00
#
_symmetry.space_group_name_H-M   'P 1'
#
loop_
_entity.id
_entity.type
_entity.pdbx_description
1 polymer ?
#
loop_
_entity_poly.entity_id
_entity_poly.type
_entity_poly.pdbx_seq_one_letter_code
_entity_poly.pdbx_strand_id
1 'polypeptide(L)'
;MTVGDEELIKCGKLNLVDLAGSENISRSGAREGRAREAGEINKSLLTLGRVITALVEHSIHVPYRDSKLTRLLRDSLGGKTKTCIIATISPSAHCLEETLSTLDYAHRAKNIKNKPRLTRECPRQCCSKIYIWN
;
A
#
# COMPACT_ATOMS: atom_id res chain seq x y z
N MET A 1 -7.79 33.85 34.76
CA MET A 1 -6.91 33.00 33.93
C MET A 1 -7.77 32.40 32.83
N THR A 2 -7.75 32.98 31.64
CA THR A 2 -8.48 32.46 30.48
C THR A 2 -7.71 31.25 29.95
N VAL A 3 -8.30 30.06 30.12
CA VAL A 3 -7.86 28.85 29.42
C VAL A 3 -7.97 29.19 27.94
N GLY A 4 -6.83 29.27 27.24
CA GLY A 4 -6.80 29.56 25.82
C GLY A 4 -7.58 28.48 25.08
N ASP A 5 -8.54 28.90 24.26
CA ASP A 5 -9.22 28.03 23.30
C ASP A 5 -8.15 27.45 22.35
N GLU A 6 -7.63 26.27 22.69
CA GLU A 6 -6.82 25.51 21.76
C GLU A 6 -7.74 25.09 20.61
N GLU A 7 -7.64 25.81 19.49
CA GLU A 7 -8.45 25.57 18.31
C GLU A 7 -8.17 24.15 17.76
N LEU A 8 -9.08 23.24 18.11
CA LEU A 8 -9.08 21.84 17.69
C LEU A 8 -9.32 21.77 16.18
N ILE A 9 -8.35 21.25 15.42
CA ILE A 9 -8.49 21.05 13.97
C ILE A 9 -8.74 19.59 13.65
N LYS A 10 -9.66 19.33 12.72
CA LYS A 10 -9.81 18.04 12.04
C LYS A 10 -8.68 17.83 11.05
N CYS A 11 -7.76 16.91 11.37
CA CYS A 11 -6.67 16.54 10.48
C CYS A 11 -7.05 15.32 9.61
N GLY A 12 -6.80 15.38 8.31
CA GLY A 12 -6.94 14.24 7.40
C GLY A 12 -5.57 13.72 6.97
N LYS A 13 -5.42 12.41 6.77
CA LYS A 13 -4.23 11.81 6.14
C LYS A 13 -4.63 11.15 4.83
N LEU A 14 -4.09 11.66 3.72
CA LEU A 14 -4.20 11.04 2.40
C LEU A 14 -2.81 10.55 2.00
N ASN A 15 -2.70 9.25 1.70
CA ASN A 15 -1.49 8.69 1.12
C ASN A 15 -1.78 8.38 -0.35
N LEU A 16 -1.05 9.01 -1.25
CA LEU A 16 -1.02 8.67 -2.67
C LEU A 16 0.27 7.89 -2.91
N VAL A 17 0.14 6.63 -3.30
CA VAL A 17 1.28 5.72 -3.47
C VAL A 17 1.24 5.19 -4.89
N ASP A 18 2.31 5.45 -5.62
CA ASP A 18 2.57 4.83 -6.91
C ASP A 18 3.42 3.59 -6.71
N LEU A 19 3.03 2.48 -7.34
CA LEU A 19 3.71 1.20 -7.23
C LEU A 19 4.40 0.89 -8.55
N ALA A 20 5.59 0.32 -8.46
CA ALA A 20 6.28 -0.21 -9.63
C ALA A 20 5.49 -1.34 -10.27
N GLY A 21 5.81 -1.63 -11.53
CA GLY A 21 5.21 -2.72 -12.28
C GLY A 21 5.45 -4.08 -11.63
N SER A 22 4.45 -4.97 -11.71
CA SER A 22 4.47 -6.31 -11.13
C SER A 22 4.93 -7.38 -12.13
N GLU A 23 5.49 -6.99 -13.27
CA GLU A 23 5.85 -7.90 -14.34
C GLU A 23 7.00 -8.85 -14.01
N ASN A 24 7.01 -9.98 -14.70
CA ASN A 24 8.03 -10.99 -14.52
C ASN A 24 9.37 -10.56 -15.13
N ILE A 25 10.44 -10.55 -14.31
CA ILE A 25 11.80 -10.16 -14.71
C ILE A 25 12.33 -11.07 -15.82
N SER A 26 11.93 -12.34 -15.84
CA SER A 26 12.31 -13.29 -16.89
C SER A 26 11.83 -12.87 -18.28
N ARG A 27 10.71 -12.15 -18.36
CA ARG A 27 10.14 -11.62 -19.62
C ARG A 27 10.72 -10.26 -20.01
N SER A 28 11.33 -9.52 -19.07
CA SER A 28 11.85 -8.18 -19.33
C SER A 28 13.23 -8.17 -20.00
N GLY A 29 13.90 -9.33 -20.08
CA GLY A 29 15.23 -9.45 -20.70
C GLY A 29 16.32 -8.66 -19.95
N ALA A 30 16.07 -8.28 -18.70
CA ALA A 30 16.99 -7.51 -17.87
C ALA A 30 18.30 -8.29 -17.61
N ARG A 31 19.43 -7.74 -18.04
CA ARG A 31 20.77 -8.31 -17.78
C ARG A 31 21.40 -7.65 -16.54
N GLU A 32 22.08 -8.47 -15.73
CA GLU A 32 22.91 -8.09 -14.58
C GLU A 32 22.29 -7.07 -13.61
N GLY A 33 22.82 -5.85 -13.50
CA GLY A 33 22.43 -4.85 -12.51
C GLY A 33 20.93 -4.52 -12.52
N ARG A 34 20.31 -4.52 -13.71
CA ARG A 34 18.85 -4.34 -13.86
C ARG A 34 18.05 -5.51 -13.29
N ALA A 35 18.59 -6.74 -13.30
CA ALA A 35 17.93 -7.88 -12.69
C ALA A 35 17.94 -7.79 -11.15
N ARG A 36 19.01 -7.23 -10.56
CA ARG A 36 19.09 -6.99 -9.11
C ARG A 36 18.10 -5.91 -8.66
N GLU A 37 18.01 -4.81 -9.41
CA GLU A 37 17.05 -3.73 -9.15
C GLU A 37 15.60 -4.23 -9.29
N ALA A 38 15.30 -4.91 -10.41
CA ALA A 38 13.99 -5.52 -10.62
C ALA A 38 13.64 -6.55 -9.52
N GLY A 39 14.65 -7.26 -9.00
CA GLY A 39 14.49 -8.17 -7.87
C GLY A 39 14.04 -7.48 -6.58
N GLU A 40 14.64 -6.33 -6.23
CA GLU A 40 14.22 -5.55 -5.06
C GLU A 40 12.85 -4.88 -5.24
N ILE A 41 12.53 -4.43 -6.46
CA ILE A 41 11.18 -3.95 -6.81
C ILE A 41 10.15 -5.05 -6.55
N ASN A 42 10.35 -6.22 -7.14
CA ASN A 42 9.43 -7.34 -7.02
C ASN A 42 9.36 -7.90 -5.61
N LYS A 43 10.43 -7.79 -4.81
CA LYS A 43 10.40 -8.15 -3.39
C LYS A 43 9.37 -7.32 -2.62
N SER A 44 9.27 -6.03 -2.89
CA SER A 44 8.29 -5.16 -2.21
C SER A 44 6.85 -5.53 -2.57
N LEU A 45 6.58 -5.83 -3.85
CA LEU A 45 5.28 -6.24 -4.36
C LEU A 45 4.88 -7.65 -3.91
N LEU A 46 5.83 -8.59 -3.90
CA LEU A 46 5.64 -9.94 -3.36
C LEU A 46 5.28 -9.90 -1.88
N THR A 47 6.01 -9.08 -1.11
CA THR A 47 5.73 -8.89 0.31
C THR A 47 4.34 -8.29 0.52
N LEU A 48 3.94 -7.33 -0.32
CA LEU A 48 2.60 -6.77 -0.30
C LEU A 48 1.55 -7.86 -0.56
N GLY A 49 1.76 -8.74 -1.54
CA GLY A 49 0.88 -9.89 -1.80
C GLY A 49 0.77 -10.86 -0.63
N ARG A 50 1.87 -11.13 0.09
CA ARG A 50 1.86 -11.93 1.33
C ARG A 50 1.04 -11.28 2.43
N VAL A 51 1.19 -9.96 2.61
CA VAL A 51 0.41 -9.18 3.59
C VAL A 51 -1.09 -9.27 3.28
N ILE A 52 -1.48 -9.11 2.01
CA ILE A 52 -2.89 -9.22 1.59
C ILE A 52 -3.44 -10.62 1.90
N THR A 53 -2.70 -11.66 1.53
CA THR A 53 -3.11 -13.05 1.77
C THR A 53 -3.31 -13.30 3.26
N ALA A 54 -2.34 -12.93 4.10
CA ALA A 54 -2.42 -13.07 5.54
C ALA A 54 -3.62 -12.30 6.15
N LEU A 55 -3.95 -11.12 5.62
CA LEU A 55 -5.10 -10.33 6.06
C LEU A 55 -6.44 -10.98 5.73
N VAL A 56 -6.56 -11.51 4.52
CA VAL A 56 -7.77 -12.20 4.04
C VAL A 56 -7.99 -13.50 4.81
N GLU A 57 -6.92 -14.25 5.08
CA GLU A 57 -6.96 -15.48 5.89
C GLU A 57 -7.10 -15.24 7.39
N HIS A 58 -7.13 -13.97 7.82
CA HIS A 58 -7.19 -13.60 9.24
C HIS A 58 -6.05 -14.22 10.07
N SER A 59 -4.87 -14.34 9.47
CA SER A 59 -3.65 -14.81 10.13
C SER A 59 -3.31 -13.94 11.34
N ILE A 60 -2.88 -14.58 12.43
CA ILE A 60 -2.48 -13.89 13.67
C ILE A 60 -1.29 -12.96 13.41
N HIS A 61 -0.34 -13.40 12.60
CA HIS A 61 0.84 -12.63 12.22
C HIS A 61 0.74 -12.18 10.76
N VAL A 62 0.78 -10.87 10.54
CA VAL A 62 0.85 -10.27 9.20
C VAL A 62 2.25 -9.67 9.00
N PRO A 63 3.00 -10.06 7.94
CA PRO A 63 4.41 -9.74 7.78
C PRO A 63 4.66 -8.31 7.25
N TYR A 64 4.10 -7.30 7.91
CA TYR A 64 4.30 -5.91 7.49
C TYR A 64 5.77 -5.47 7.52
N ARG A 65 6.59 -6.11 8.36
CA ARG A 65 7.99 -5.69 8.62
C ARG A 65 8.95 -6.07 7.51
N ASP A 66 8.57 -6.99 6.64
CA ASP A 66 9.42 -7.58 5.61
C ASP A 66 9.77 -6.58 4.49
N SER A 67 8.98 -5.51 4.34
CA SER A 67 9.26 -4.41 3.42
C SER A 67 8.97 -3.05 4.04
N LYS A 68 9.76 -2.03 3.66
CA LYS A 68 9.50 -0.64 4.06
C LYS A 68 8.13 -0.15 3.55
N LEU A 69 7.75 -0.58 2.35
CA LEU A 69 6.46 -0.24 1.73
C LEU A 69 5.29 -0.74 2.58
N THR A 70 5.30 -2.02 2.97
CA THR A 70 4.24 -2.62 3.78
C THR A 70 4.18 -2.04 5.19
N ARG A 71 5.30 -1.54 5.74
CA ARG A 71 5.31 -0.79 7.00
C ARG A 71 4.59 0.55 6.87
N LEU A 72 4.81 1.27 5.78
CA LEU A 72 4.14 2.55 5.51
C LEU A 72 2.63 2.35 5.26
N LEU A 73 2.27 1.28 4.56
CA LEU A 73 0.89 0.94 4.21
C LEU A 73 0.12 0.20 5.30
N ARG A 74 0.73 -0.09 6.45
CA ARG A 74 0.09 -0.85 7.55
C ARG A 74 -1.21 -0.22 8.03
N ASP A 75 -1.30 1.11 8.05
CA ASP A 75 -2.54 1.78 8.45
C ASP A 75 -3.65 1.66 7.38
N SER A 76 -3.26 1.45 6.12
CA SER A 76 -4.13 1.29 4.95
C SER A 76 -4.55 -0.14 4.67
N LEU A 77 -3.80 -1.14 5.11
CA LEU A 77 -4.10 -2.56 4.88
C LEU A 77 -4.40 -3.21 6.22
N GLY A 78 -5.67 -3.53 6.49
CA GLY A 78 -6.13 -4.06 7.78
C GLY A 78 -6.13 -3.04 8.93
N GLY A 79 -5.93 -1.76 8.62
CA GLY A 79 -5.76 -0.70 9.60
C GLY A 79 -6.99 0.19 9.80
N LYS A 80 -6.74 1.47 10.07
CA LYS A 80 -7.74 2.46 10.52
C LYS A 80 -8.14 3.47 9.45
N THR A 81 -7.63 3.35 8.23
CA THR A 81 -7.93 4.29 7.14
C THR A 81 -8.89 3.66 6.14
N LYS A 82 -9.61 4.53 5.41
CA LYS A 82 -10.27 4.10 4.17
C LYS A 82 -9.18 3.93 3.11
N THR A 83 -9.27 2.87 2.32
CA THR A 83 -8.23 2.53 1.34
C THR A 83 -8.89 2.08 0.05
N CYS A 84 -8.37 2.59 -1.06
CA CYS A 84 -8.74 2.21 -2.41
C CYS A 84 -7.46 1.73 -3.10
N ILE A 85 -7.59 0.69 -3.93
CA ILE A 85 -6.51 0.17 -4.76
C ILE A 85 -6.99 0.25 -6.20
N ILE A 86 -6.14 0.81 -7.07
CA ILE A 86 -6.40 0.91 -8.51
C ILE A 86 -5.54 -0.16 -9.18
N ALA A 87 -6.19 -1.10 -9.85
CA ALA A 87 -5.53 -2.13 -10.63
C ALA A 87 -5.38 -1.64 -12.09
N THR A 88 -4.15 -1.37 -12.51
CA THR A 88 -3.82 -0.98 -13.88
C THR A 88 -3.47 -2.24 -14.68
N ILE A 89 -4.26 -2.51 -15.72
CA ILE A 89 -4.11 -3.71 -16.55
C ILE A 89 -4.07 -3.35 -18.03
N SER A 90 -3.45 -4.21 -18.84
CA SER A 90 -3.40 -4.05 -20.29
C SER A 90 -4.50 -4.88 -20.96
N PRO A 91 -5.25 -4.33 -21.94
CA PRO A 91 -6.25 -5.10 -22.68
C PRO A 91 -5.63 -6.04 -23.73
N SER A 92 -4.30 -6.03 -23.90
CA SER A 92 -3.61 -6.84 -24.92
C SER A 92 -3.58 -8.32 -24.56
N ALA A 93 -3.84 -9.19 -25.54
CA ALA A 93 -3.75 -10.64 -25.39
C ALA A 93 -2.35 -11.11 -24.96
N HIS A 94 -1.29 -10.39 -25.35
CA HIS A 94 0.09 -10.71 -24.95
C HIS A 94 0.36 -10.49 -23.45
N CYS A 95 -0.52 -9.75 -22.78
CA CYS A 95 -0.45 -9.41 -21.36
C CYS A 95 -1.49 -10.18 -20.52
N LEU A 96 -2.16 -11.20 -21.09
CA LEU A 96 -3.25 -11.90 -20.41
C LEU A 96 -2.83 -12.51 -19.07
N GLU A 97 -1.67 -13.16 -19.02
CA GLU A 97 -1.13 -13.80 -17.81
C GLU A 97 -0.88 -12.78 -16.67
N GLU A 98 -0.25 -11.65 -17.00
CA GLU A 98 0.00 -10.55 -16.04
C GLU A 98 -1.32 -9.91 -15.60
N THR A 99 -2.27 -9.75 -16.52
CA THR A 99 -3.60 -9.19 -16.25
C THR A 99 -4.37 -10.07 -15.28
N LEU A 100 -4.38 -11.39 -15.49
CA LEU A 100 -4.99 -12.35 -14.57
C LEU A 100 -4.34 -12.28 -13.18
N SER A 101 -3.00 -12.22 -13.14
CA SER A 101 -2.26 -12.09 -11.87
C SER A 101 -2.66 -10.83 -11.09
N THR A 102 -2.78 -9.69 -11.77
CA THR A 102 -3.22 -8.42 -11.17
C THR A 102 -4.69 -8.44 -10.76
N LEU A 103 -5.57 -9.09 -11.54
CA LEU A 103 -6.98 -9.24 -11.19
C LEU A 103 -7.18 -10.14 -9.97
N ASP A 104 -6.46 -11.26 -9.88
CA ASP A 104 -6.46 -12.15 -8.71
C ASP A 104 -5.97 -11.41 -7.46
N TYR A 105 -4.93 -10.59 -7.64
CA TYR A 105 -4.44 -9.73 -6.59
C TYR A 105 -5.51 -8.74 -6.10
N ALA A 106 -6.16 -8.02 -7.02
CA ALA A 106 -7.23 -7.08 -6.71
C ALA A 106 -8.44 -7.77 -6.07
N HIS A 107 -8.79 -8.97 -6.54
CA HIS A 107 -9.87 -9.79 -5.99
C HIS A 107 -9.59 -10.15 -4.52
N ARG A 108 -8.38 -10.60 -4.20
CA ARG A 108 -7.98 -10.84 -2.80
C ARG A 108 -8.00 -9.54 -1.99
N ALA A 109 -7.43 -8.47 -2.53
CA ALA A 109 -7.33 -7.20 -1.84
C ALA A 109 -8.70 -6.59 -1.46
N LYS A 110 -9.72 -6.80 -2.30
CA LYS A 110 -11.10 -6.39 -2.03
C LYS A 110 -11.66 -6.96 -0.71
N ASN A 111 -11.19 -8.12 -0.28
CA ASN A 111 -11.68 -8.79 0.93
C ASN A 111 -10.95 -8.35 2.21
N ILE A 112 -9.99 -7.43 2.12
CA ILE A 112 -9.31 -6.87 3.30
C ILE A 112 -10.30 -6.03 4.10
N LYS A 113 -10.42 -6.34 5.39
CA LYS A 113 -11.29 -5.62 6.32
C LYS A 113 -10.51 -4.53 7.05
N ASN A 114 -10.71 -3.28 6.65
CA ASN A 114 -10.27 -2.13 7.44
C ASN A 114 -11.32 -1.75 8.50
N LYS A 115 -10.88 -1.06 9.55
CA LYS A 115 -11.75 -0.47 10.58
C LYS A 115 -11.58 1.05 10.60
N PRO A 116 -12.14 1.78 9.62
CA PRO A 116 -11.98 3.22 9.50
C PRO A 116 -12.32 3.93 10.81
N ARG A 117 -11.44 4.82 11.28
CA ARG A 117 -11.71 5.69 12.42
C ARG A 117 -11.60 7.14 11.99
N LEU A 118 -12.49 7.98 12.52
CA LEU A 118 -12.36 9.42 12.38
C LEU A 118 -11.05 9.86 13.02
N THR A 119 -10.26 10.67 12.31
CA THR A 119 -9.09 11.28 12.91
C THR A 119 -9.55 12.16 14.07
N ARG A 120 -8.90 11.99 15.23
CA ARG A 120 -9.16 12.85 16.38
C ARG A 120 -8.76 14.28 16.03
N GLU A 121 -9.55 15.22 16.53
CA GLU A 121 -9.14 16.62 16.52
C GLU A 121 -7.85 16.74 17.31
N CYS A 122 -6.86 17.39 16.72
CA CYS A 122 -5.56 17.60 17.36
C CYS A 122 -5.23 19.09 17.35
N PRO A 123 -4.47 19.58 18.35
CA PRO A 123 -3.96 20.95 18.32
C PRO A 123 -3.20 21.21 17.03
N ARG A 124 -3.28 22.43 16.48
CA ARG A 124 -2.66 22.82 15.20
C ARG A 124 -1.22 22.35 15.03
N GLN A 125 -0.47 22.31 16.14
CA GLN A 125 0.95 21.97 16.19
C GLN A 125 1.27 20.48 15.94
N CYS A 126 0.28 19.58 16.03
CA CYS A 126 0.48 18.12 15.87
C CYS A 126 0.24 17.62 14.42
N CYS A 127 -0.41 18.42 13.56
CA CYS A 127 -0.60 18.06 12.15
C CYS A 127 0.73 18.16 11.37
N SER A 128 1.52 17.09 11.39
CA SER A 128 2.71 16.96 10.54
C SER A 128 2.32 16.84 9.07
N LYS A 129 2.69 17.83 8.25
CA LYS A 129 2.63 17.76 6.78
C LYS A 129 3.72 16.82 6.27
N ILE A 130 3.35 15.57 5.98
CA ILE A 130 4.25 14.64 5.29
C ILE A 130 3.98 14.79 3.79
N TYR A 131 4.80 15.59 3.12
CA TYR A 131 4.93 15.56 1.66
C TYR A 131 6.12 14.65 1.35
N ILE A 132 5.86 13.47 0.80
CA ILE A 132 6.89 12.68 0.13
C ILE A 132 6.63 12.88 -1.36
N TRP A 133 7.38 13.79 -1.97
CA TRP A 133 7.62 13.80 -3.40
C TRP A 133 9.01 13.22 -3.62
N ASN A 134 9.14 12.31 -4.60
CA ASN A 134 10.45 11.87 -5.10
C ASN A 134 11.18 13.03 -5.77
#